data_AF-A0ABD1C254-F1
#
_entry.id   AF-A0ABD1C254-F1
#
_cell.length_a   1.000
_cell.length_b   1.000
_cell.length_c   1.000
_cell.angle_alpha   90.00
_cell.angle_beta   90.00
_cell.angle_gamma   90.00
#
_symmetry.space_group_name_H-M   'P 1'
#
loop_
_entity.id
_entity.type
_entity.pdbx_description
1 polymer ?
#
loop_
_entity_poly.entity_id
_entity_poly.type
_entity_poly.pdbx_seq_one_letter_code
_entity_poly.pdbx_strand_id
1 'polypeptide(L)'
;MSKTTHQNLFSLRSVLKKDKLNGSNFLDWYRNLRIVLKQDRKDYVLEKVLPEKLRSNASHAEYDAWNKHYNDVVDVRCLMLATMNSDLHKQYENVA
;
A
#
# COMPACT_ATOMS: atom_id res chain seq x y z
N MET A 1 -10.24 35.25 -14.43
CA MET A 1 -9.72 34.16 -15.29
C MET A 1 -8.30 33.85 -14.85
N SER A 2 -8.07 32.72 -14.18
CA SER A 2 -6.73 32.16 -13.97
C SER A 2 -6.76 30.69 -14.35
N LYS A 3 -5.70 30.30 -15.05
CA LYS A 3 -5.66 29.22 -16.04
C LYS A 3 -5.77 27.83 -15.40
N THR A 4 -6.62 27.01 -15.99
CA THR A 4 -6.71 25.57 -15.83
C THR A 4 -5.36 24.92 -16.08
N THR A 5 -4.75 24.33 -15.05
CA THR A 5 -3.66 23.37 -15.23
C THR A 5 -4.27 21.98 -15.02
N HIS A 6 -4.89 21.43 -16.06
CA HIS A 6 -5.11 19.98 -16.14
C HIS A 6 -3.75 19.35 -16.47
N GLN A 7 -2.85 19.34 -15.48
CA GLN A 7 -1.86 18.27 -15.47
C GLN A 7 -2.67 17.02 -15.18
N ASN A 8 -2.86 16.18 -16.20
CA ASN A 8 -3.12 14.77 -15.98
C ASN A 8 -1.95 14.26 -15.14
N LEU A 9 -2.07 14.38 -13.82
CA LEU A 9 -1.13 13.83 -12.88
C LEU A 9 -1.20 12.34 -13.13
N PHE A 10 -0.23 11.80 -13.87
CA PHE A 10 -0.12 10.36 -14.07
C PHE A 10 -0.01 9.76 -12.67
N SER A 11 -1.12 9.26 -12.15
CA SER A 11 -1.14 8.67 -10.83
C SER A 11 -0.25 7.43 -10.93
N LEU A 12 0.85 7.37 -10.19
CA LEU A 12 1.70 6.18 -10.19
C LEU A 12 0.89 4.93 -9.84
N ARG A 13 -0.20 5.07 -9.06
CA ARG A 13 -1.14 3.97 -8.78
C ARG A 13 -1.80 3.39 -10.03
N SER A 14 -1.88 4.12 -11.15
CA SER A 14 -2.39 3.61 -12.42
C SER A 14 -1.49 2.53 -13.03
N VAL A 15 -0.18 2.53 -12.73
CA VAL A 15 0.75 1.48 -13.21
C VAL A 15 0.34 0.11 -12.68
N LEU A 16 -0.11 0.05 -11.42
CA LEU A 16 -0.57 -1.18 -10.78
C LEU A 16 -1.94 -1.65 -11.27
N LYS A 17 -2.74 -0.75 -11.86
CA LYS A 17 -4.00 -1.14 -12.51
C LYS A 17 -3.77 -1.77 -13.88
N LYS A 18 -2.72 -1.31 -14.59
CA LYS A 18 -2.32 -1.85 -15.90
C LYS A 18 -1.66 -3.21 -15.77
N ASP A 19 -0.71 -3.33 -14.85
CA ASP A 19 0.12 -4.52 -14.67
C ASP A 19 -0.26 -5.26 -13.38
N LYS A 20 -1.52 -5.71 -13.27
CA LYS A 20 -2.00 -6.44 -12.10
C LYS A 20 -1.20 -7.73 -11.85
N LEU A 21 -1.03 -8.09 -10.58
CA LEU A 21 -0.41 -9.37 -10.20
C LEU A 21 -1.23 -10.53 -10.75
N ASN A 22 -0.60 -11.41 -11.52
CA ASN A 22 -1.26 -12.54 -12.20
C ASN A 22 -0.57 -13.89 -11.96
N GLY A 23 0.35 -13.96 -11.00
CA GLY A 23 1.10 -15.16 -10.63
C GLY A 23 2.40 -15.35 -11.42
N SER A 24 2.49 -14.84 -12.65
CA SER A 24 3.71 -14.93 -13.48
C SER A 24 4.59 -13.68 -13.45
N ASN A 25 4.02 -12.53 -13.09
CA ASN A 25 4.67 -11.21 -13.16
C ASN A 25 5.08 -10.63 -11.80
N PHE A 26 5.30 -11.47 -10.78
CA PHE A 26 5.55 -11.00 -9.40
C PHE A 26 6.66 -9.97 -9.31
N LEU A 27 7.80 -10.19 -9.97
CA LEU A 27 8.96 -9.30 -9.87
C LEU A 27 8.67 -7.90 -10.42
N ASP A 28 7.96 -7.81 -11.55
CA ASP A 28 7.62 -6.54 -12.19
C ASP A 28 6.52 -5.80 -11.44
N TRP A 29 5.48 -6.53 -11.02
CA TRP A 29 4.44 -5.96 -10.14
C TRP A 29 5.03 -5.46 -8.82
N TYR A 30 5.96 -6.21 -8.22
CA TYR A 30 6.61 -5.82 -6.96
C TYR A 30 7.48 -4.58 -7.12
N ARG A 31 8.22 -4.44 -8.23
CA ARG A 31 8.97 -3.21 -8.55
C ARG A 31 8.03 -2.01 -8.67
N ASN A 32 6.92 -2.17 -9.40
CA ASN A 32 5.89 -1.15 -9.54
C ASN A 32 5.26 -0.77 -8.18
N LEU A 33 4.99 -1.77 -7.33
CA LEU A 33 4.47 -1.55 -5.99
C LEU A 33 5.44 -0.72 -5.16
N ARG A 34 6.73 -1.08 -5.12
CA ARG A 34 7.75 -0.33 -4.39
C ARG A 34 7.84 1.13 -4.84
N ILE A 35 7.71 1.41 -6.14
CA ILE A 35 7.72 2.79 -6.67
C ILE A 35 6.54 3.58 -6.10
N VAL A 36 5.33 3.02 -6.14
CA VAL A 36 4.12 3.65 -5.57
C VAL A 36 4.27 3.85 -4.06
N LEU A 37 4.75 2.85 -3.32
CA LEU A 37 4.92 2.96 -1.88
C LEU A 37 5.99 3.97 -1.47
N LYS A 38 7.08 4.09 -2.24
CA LYS A 38 8.10 5.14 -2.03
C LYS A 38 7.53 6.54 -2.22
N GLN A 39 6.69 6.74 -3.23
CA GLN A 39 6.00 8.02 -3.43
C GLN A 39 5.13 8.37 -2.21
N ASP A 40 4.44 7.38 -1.65
CA ASP A 40 3.55 7.57 -0.50
C ASP A 40 4.27 7.52 0.85
N ARG A 41 5.60 7.32 0.88
CA ARG A 41 6.44 7.15 2.08
C ARG A 41 6.02 5.96 2.96
N LYS A 42 5.55 4.87 2.33
CA LYS A 42 5.06 3.64 2.97
C LYS A 42 5.86 2.40 2.60
N ASP A 43 6.97 2.51 1.88
CA ASP A 43 7.79 1.36 1.45
C ASP A 43 8.37 0.57 2.62
N TYR A 44 8.62 1.25 3.74
CA TYR A 44 9.04 0.63 5.00
C TYR A 44 8.09 -0.46 5.52
N VAL A 45 6.80 -0.43 5.14
CA VAL A 45 5.79 -1.44 5.52
C VAL A 45 6.15 -2.83 4.97
N LEU A 46 6.87 -2.91 3.86
CA LEU A 46 7.27 -4.20 3.28
C LEU A 46 8.37 -4.90 4.08
N GLU A 47 9.09 -4.16 4.91
CA GLU A 47 10.27 -4.65 5.64
C GLU A 47 10.04 -4.68 7.16
N LYS A 48 9.22 -3.76 7.68
CA LYS A 48 8.95 -3.65 9.11
C LYS A 48 7.68 -4.39 9.49
N VAL A 49 7.79 -5.22 10.52
CA VAL A 49 6.64 -5.85 11.17
C VAL A 49 5.89 -4.80 11.98
N LEU A 50 4.56 -4.88 11.96
CA LEU A 50 3.71 -4.07 12.83
C LEU A 50 4.13 -4.28 14.30
N PRO A 51 4.48 -3.22 15.05
CA PRO A 51 4.81 -3.37 16.46
C PRO A 51 3.69 -4.05 17.23
N GLU A 52 4.09 -4.86 18.19
CA GLU A 52 3.18 -5.55 19.10
C GLU A 52 2.25 -4.56 19.79
N LYS A 53 1.09 -5.04 20.24
CA LYS A 53 0.05 -4.20 20.83
C LYS A 53 0.63 -3.37 21.97
N LEU A 54 0.37 -2.06 21.94
CA LEU A 54 0.88 -1.13 22.94
C LEU A 54 0.44 -1.53 24.36
N ARG A 55 1.33 -1.31 25.32
CA ARG A 55 1.06 -1.49 26.76
C ARG A 55 0.02 -0.46 27.22
N SER A 56 -0.69 -0.77 28.30
CA SER A 56 -1.72 0.11 28.88
C SER A 56 -1.19 1.48 29.35
N ASN A 57 0.12 1.61 29.57
CA ASN A 57 0.79 2.83 29.98
C ASN A 57 1.59 3.52 28.86
N ALA A 58 1.34 3.16 27.59
CA ALA A 58 1.99 3.81 26.46
C ALA A 58 1.70 5.32 26.43
N SER A 59 2.71 6.09 26.07
CA SER A 59 2.59 7.52 25.84
C SER A 59 1.74 7.81 24.60
N HIS A 60 1.22 9.03 24.50
CA HIS A 60 0.48 9.49 23.33
C HIS A 60 1.30 9.38 22.03
N ALA A 61 2.60 9.70 22.09
CA ALA A 61 3.49 9.59 20.93
C ALA A 61 3.67 8.14 20.46
N GLU A 62 3.75 7.18 21.38
CA GLU A 62 3.78 5.75 21.04
C GLU A 62 2.46 5.29 20.41
N TYR A 63 1.32 5.76 20.92
CA TYR A 63 0.00 5.51 20.34
C TYR A 63 -0.13 6.03 18.91
N ASP A 64 0.28 7.28 18.68
CA ASP A 64 0.22 7.90 17.36
C ASP A 64 1.14 7.20 16.35
N ALA A 65 2.34 6.82 16.78
CA ALA A 65 3.28 6.07 15.94
C ALA A 65 2.72 4.69 15.56
N TRP A 66 2.14 3.96 16.53
CA TRP A 66 1.52 2.66 16.28
C TRP A 66 0.32 2.78 15.35
N ASN A 67 -0.59 3.72 15.61
CA ASN A 67 -1.79 3.93 14.80
C ASN A 67 -1.43 4.34 13.37
N LYS A 68 -0.44 5.22 13.20
CA LYS A 68 0.08 5.57 11.87
C LYS A 68 0.58 4.34 11.13
N HIS A 69 1.37 3.50 11.79
CA HIS A 69 1.91 2.31 11.13
C HIS A 69 0.83 1.27 10.82
N TYR A 70 -0.14 1.07 11.71
CA TYR A 70 -1.31 0.22 11.47
C TYR A 70 -2.08 0.68 10.22
N ASN A 71 -2.37 1.97 10.12
CA ASN A 71 -3.06 2.54 8.96
C ASN A 71 -2.23 2.40 7.67
N ASP A 72 -0.91 2.61 7.75
CA ASP A 72 -0.01 2.38 6.61
C ASP A 72 -0.01 0.91 6.16
N VAL A 73 -0.05 -0.06 7.09
CA VAL A 73 -0.18 -1.50 6.79
C VAL A 73 -1.51 -1.80 6.11
N VAL A 74 -2.63 -1.30 6.64
CA VAL A 74 -3.96 -1.50 6.06
C VAL A 74 -4.02 -0.95 4.64
N ASP A 75 -3.52 0.28 4.41
CA ASP A 75 -3.48 0.90 3.10
C ASP A 75 -2.68 0.08 2.08
N VAL A 76 -1.51 -0.41 2.48
CA VAL A 76 -0.66 -1.24 1.62
C VAL A 76 -1.35 -2.57 1.31
N ARG A 77 -1.97 -3.22 2.30
CA ARG A 77 -2.72 -4.47 2.10
C ARG A 77 -3.87 -4.28 1.11
N CYS A 78 -4.66 -3.23 1.28
CA CYS A 78 -5.74 -2.86 0.36
C CYS A 78 -5.23 -2.61 -1.06
N LEU A 79 -4.12 -1.87 -1.20
CA LEU A 79 -3.49 -1.62 -2.50
C LEU A 79 -3.02 -2.91 -3.16
N MET A 80 -2.38 -3.80 -2.40
CA MET A 80 -1.91 -5.09 -2.90
C MET A 80 -3.09 -5.91 -3.43
N LEU A 81 -4.14 -6.09 -2.62
CA LEU A 81 -5.35 -6.83 -3.02
C LEU A 81 -6.04 -6.23 -4.26
N ALA A 82 -6.24 -4.91 -4.28
CA ALA A 82 -6.89 -4.21 -5.39
C ALA A 82 -6.11 -4.32 -6.73
N THR A 83 -4.82 -4.65 -6.66
CA THR A 83 -3.92 -4.76 -7.81
C THR A 83 -3.56 -6.20 -8.14
N MET A 84 -4.26 -7.17 -7.54
CA MET A 84 -4.27 -8.57 -7.98
C MET A 84 -5.30 -8.79 -9.10
N ASN A 85 -5.07 -9.81 -9.92
CA ASN A 85 -6.09 -10.32 -10.84
C ASN A 85 -7.23 -11.00 -10.05
N SER A 86 -8.33 -11.30 -10.74
CA SER A 86 -9.52 -11.89 -10.10
C SER A 86 -9.26 -13.22 -9.41
N ASP A 87 -8.36 -14.03 -9.96
CA ASP A 87 -8.12 -15.40 -9.49
C ASP A 87 -7.34 -15.40 -8.18
N LEU A 88 -6.29 -14.59 -8.10
CA LEU A 88 -5.55 -14.37 -6.86
C LEU A 88 -6.40 -13.61 -5.84
N HIS A 89 -7.19 -12.62 -6.28
CA HIS A 89 -8.03 -11.87 -5.35
C HIS A 89 -8.99 -12.78 -4.58
N LYS A 90 -9.69 -13.70 -5.26
CA LYS A 90 -10.57 -14.70 -4.63
C LYS A 90 -9.85 -15.61 -3.62
N GLN A 91 -8.57 -15.90 -3.86
CA GLN A 91 -7.77 -16.74 -2.95
C GLN A 91 -7.40 -16.00 -1.66
N TYR A 92 -7.15 -14.69 -1.72
CA TYR A 92 -6.64 -13.92 -0.59
C TYR A 92 -7.66 -13.00 0.09
N GLU A 93 -8.84 -12.78 -0.48
CA GLU A 93 -9.90 -11.96 0.10
C GLU A 93 -10.43 -12.53 1.44
N ASN A 94 -10.37 -13.85 1.63
CA ASN A 94 -10.87 -14.55 2.82
C ASN A 94 -9.76 -14.97 3.82
N VAL A 95 -8.50 -14.70 3.50
CA VAL A 95 -7.34 -14.98 4.39
C VAL A 95 -7.03 -13.73 5.24
N ALA A 96 -8.00 -12.79 5.29
CA ALA A 96 -7.82 -11.44 5.77
C ALA A 96 -7.87 -11.31 7.30
#